data_AF-A0A965YJX9-F1
#
_entry.id   AF-A0A965YJX9-F1
#
_cell.length_a   1.000
_cell.length_b   1.000
_cell.length_c   1.000
_cell.angle_alpha   90.00
_cell.angle_beta   90.00
_cell.angle_gamma   90.00
#
_symmetry.space_group_name_H-M   'P 1'
#
loop_
_entity.id
_entity.type
_entity.pdbx_description
1 polymer ?
#
loop_
_entity_poly.entity_id
_entity_poly.type
_entity_poly.pdbx_seq_one_letter_code
_entity_poly.pdbx_strand_id
1 'polypeptide(L)'
;MGYSRSKTLATVGEGTLHVKDTENSDDLERLNRDTSKVNKELYSGSVGTSVEATLDHRLLTEDGRKQIAEDVKKASNAFSAMGDAITKDEVGLKNFFEHQGVVDTNYEVMKQFIQAEDGKYAKIWNDQANATPEQIQEATNAFSKVIAYQYNISLDEAKLIATDSFIKGANYNQPTTNTIVINANGNNNALDYAETGTHEGTHAAMNQGAISNRETSELNEAYARLMEGYGNKDFVFVYTNAGYGEVKTDNVNKPIAQGDSAIIDRNTDWFIDKAINDPKNVDYRVVVYSRPVVNSLGITMNHLFGVVDQRENGEPSKIFSLSGNGVMIDGGTPTIYMGDLANVNADKNSKNTLEKDKGYLVDGFKEAQVIQVPKGISQTEFDNIVLENAKSYNILTNQYPTISQTINAAIDVLFGSNNNPSSEYRNSNTYIDNVIEQSGGQIKDFENAILQNSGETSEKNAKETAKKLNISNEQLEKEIKQYQGLMGELK
;
A
#
# COMPACT_ATOMS: atom_id res chain seq x y z
N MET A 1 78.19 -41.71 -1.49
CA MET A 1 78.68 -42.78 -2.37
C MET A 1 77.64 -43.00 -3.45
N GLY A 2 77.97 -42.78 -4.72
CA GLY A 2 77.06 -42.99 -5.85
C GLY A 2 77.83 -43.55 -7.03
N TYR A 3 77.51 -44.77 -7.42
CA TYR A 3 78.21 -45.53 -8.47
C TYR A 3 77.90 -44.97 -9.86
N SER A 4 78.93 -44.76 -10.68
CA SER A 4 78.81 -44.59 -12.12
C SER A 4 79.01 -45.95 -12.79
N ARG A 5 78.07 -46.37 -13.63
CA ARG A 5 78.26 -47.45 -14.61
C ARG A 5 77.85 -46.91 -15.98
N SER A 6 78.83 -46.64 -16.84
CA SER A 6 78.58 -46.43 -18.26
C SER A 6 78.40 -47.80 -18.93
N LYS A 7 77.34 -47.96 -19.73
CA LYS A 7 77.20 -49.09 -20.65
C LYS A 7 77.35 -48.57 -22.07
N THR A 8 78.33 -49.08 -22.79
CA THR A 8 78.49 -48.89 -24.24
C THR A 8 77.78 -50.05 -24.94
N LEU A 9 76.71 -49.78 -25.68
CA LEU A 9 76.03 -50.79 -26.50
C LEU A 9 76.51 -50.63 -27.95
N ALA A 10 76.97 -51.73 -28.55
CA ALA A 10 77.26 -51.80 -29.98
C ALA A 10 76.12 -52.54 -30.69
N THR A 11 75.61 -51.97 -31.77
CA THR A 11 74.67 -52.65 -32.69
C THR A 11 75.49 -53.35 -33.76
N VAL A 12 75.36 -54.67 -33.85
CA VAL A 12 75.94 -55.46 -34.95
C VAL A 12 74.77 -55.87 -35.85
N GLY A 13 74.86 -55.58 -37.15
CA GLY A 13 73.87 -56.02 -38.14
C GLY A 13 73.94 -57.53 -38.41
N GLU A 14 73.52 -57.99 -39.59
CA GLU A 14 73.42 -59.41 -39.98
C GLU A 14 74.76 -60.18 -40.12
N GLY A 15 75.80 -59.81 -39.38
CA GLY A 15 77.11 -60.47 -39.38
C GLY A 15 77.29 -61.43 -38.20
N THR A 16 78.12 -62.47 -38.39
CA THR A 16 78.49 -63.42 -37.34
C THR A 16 79.50 -62.83 -36.36
N LEU A 17 79.15 -62.76 -35.08
CA LEU A 17 80.01 -62.29 -33.98
C LEU A 17 80.94 -63.41 -33.47
N HIS A 18 82.24 -63.16 -33.43
CA HIS A 18 83.21 -64.03 -32.75
C HIS A 18 83.70 -63.37 -31.45
N VAL A 19 83.32 -63.94 -30.30
CA VAL A 19 83.77 -63.49 -28.97
C VAL A 19 84.94 -64.36 -28.52
N LYS A 20 86.07 -63.72 -28.20
CA LYS A 20 87.36 -64.39 -27.98
C LYS A 20 87.66 -64.74 -26.51
N ASP A 21 86.97 -64.10 -25.57
CA ASP A 21 87.06 -64.37 -24.13
C ASP A 21 85.66 -64.65 -23.59
N THR A 22 85.24 -65.91 -23.69
CA THR A 22 83.93 -66.39 -23.26
C THR A 22 83.81 -66.50 -21.74
N GLU A 23 84.92 -66.58 -21.01
CA GLU A 23 84.91 -66.80 -19.55
C GLU A 23 84.59 -65.52 -18.77
N ASN A 24 84.90 -64.34 -19.34
CA ASN A 24 84.58 -63.03 -18.75
C ASN A 24 83.48 -62.27 -19.50
N SER A 25 82.84 -62.88 -20.49
CA SER A 25 81.77 -62.26 -21.28
C SER A 25 80.40 -62.49 -20.64
N ASP A 26 79.59 -61.42 -20.54
CA ASP A 26 78.18 -61.54 -20.22
C ASP A 26 77.46 -62.44 -21.26
N ASP A 27 76.37 -63.07 -20.80
CA ASP A 27 75.55 -64.05 -21.52
C ASP A 27 75.18 -63.62 -22.96
N LEU A 28 75.58 -64.43 -23.94
CA LEU A 28 75.49 -64.15 -25.38
C LEU A 28 74.03 -64.04 -25.87
N GLU A 29 73.07 -64.65 -25.16
CA GLU A 29 71.64 -64.52 -25.49
C GLU A 29 71.12 -63.07 -25.39
N ARG A 30 71.82 -62.19 -24.67
CA ARG A 30 71.46 -60.78 -24.54
C ARG A 30 71.99 -59.91 -25.67
N LEU A 31 72.99 -60.37 -26.42
CA LEU A 31 73.61 -59.63 -27.52
C LEU A 31 72.83 -59.74 -28.84
N ASN A 32 72.10 -60.84 -29.04
CA ASN A 32 71.34 -61.08 -30.27
C ASN A 32 69.83 -60.95 -30.02
N ARG A 33 69.39 -59.75 -29.60
CA ARG A 33 67.97 -59.44 -29.51
C ARG A 33 67.44 -59.07 -30.89
N ASP A 34 66.58 -59.94 -31.41
CA ASP A 34 65.73 -59.73 -32.58
C ASP A 34 65.17 -58.29 -32.60
N THR A 35 65.55 -57.53 -33.62
CA THR A 35 65.13 -56.13 -33.81
C THR A 35 63.62 -55.99 -34.06
N SER A 36 62.93 -57.09 -34.40
CA SER A 36 61.48 -57.08 -34.63
C SER A 36 60.64 -57.09 -33.33
N LYS A 37 61.27 -57.34 -32.16
CA LYS A 37 60.62 -57.33 -30.83
C LYS A 37 61.34 -56.46 -29.81
N VAL A 38 61.84 -55.31 -30.24
CA VAL A 38 62.36 -54.29 -29.32
C VAL A 38 61.19 -53.52 -28.72
N ASN A 39 60.70 -53.94 -27.55
CA ASN A 39 59.94 -53.06 -26.66
C ASN A 39 60.90 -51.99 -26.11
N LYS A 40 61.01 -50.88 -26.85
CA LYS A 40 61.68 -49.65 -26.44
C LYS A 40 60.75 -48.85 -25.55
N GLU A 41 60.52 -49.29 -24.32
CA GLU A 41 60.10 -48.35 -23.27
C GLU A 41 61.33 -47.59 -22.78
N LEU A 42 61.77 -46.63 -23.61
CA LEU A 42 62.72 -45.61 -23.20
C LEU A 42 61.90 -44.50 -22.53
N TYR A 43 61.83 -44.53 -21.20
CA TYR A 43 61.19 -43.51 -20.37
C TYR A 43 59.71 -43.25 -20.66
N SER A 44 58.82 -43.92 -19.92
CA SER A 44 57.55 -43.29 -19.53
C SER A 44 57.86 -42.26 -18.44
N GLY A 45 58.38 -41.11 -18.86
CA GLY A 45 58.28 -39.91 -18.04
C GLY A 45 56.80 -39.56 -17.93
N SER A 46 56.11 -40.15 -16.97
CA SER A 46 54.87 -39.58 -16.45
C SER A 46 55.25 -38.18 -15.95
N VAL A 47 54.98 -37.16 -16.75
CA VAL A 47 54.72 -35.84 -16.18
C VAL A 47 53.38 -36.05 -15.49
N GLY A 48 53.43 -36.57 -14.28
CA GLY A 48 52.27 -36.72 -13.44
C GLY A 48 51.78 -35.31 -13.14
N THR A 49 50.94 -34.75 -14.00
CA THR A 49 49.97 -33.76 -13.57
C THR A 49 49.09 -34.49 -12.56
N SER A 50 49.46 -34.40 -11.29
CA SER A 50 48.54 -34.65 -10.20
C SER A 50 47.48 -33.57 -10.30
N VAL A 51 46.40 -33.86 -11.02
CA VAL A 51 45.20 -33.03 -11.00
C VAL A 51 44.52 -33.38 -9.68
N GLU A 52 44.70 -32.52 -8.68
CA GLU A 52 43.92 -32.59 -7.46
C GLU A 52 42.53 -32.05 -7.79
N ALA A 53 41.63 -32.97 -8.17
CA ALA A 53 40.23 -32.67 -8.41
C ALA A 53 39.45 -32.88 -7.11
N THR A 54 39.11 -31.79 -6.42
CA THR A 54 38.14 -31.84 -5.32
C THR A 54 36.74 -31.84 -5.92
N LEU A 55 36.02 -32.96 -5.80
CA LEU A 55 34.63 -33.07 -6.25
C LEU A 55 33.70 -32.79 -5.06
N ASP A 56 32.82 -31.79 -5.19
CA ASP A 56 31.75 -31.58 -4.22
C ASP A 56 30.79 -32.78 -4.25
N HIS A 57 30.71 -33.53 -3.15
CA HIS A 57 29.87 -34.73 -3.07
C HIS A 57 28.38 -34.44 -3.30
N ARG A 58 27.92 -33.19 -3.12
CA ARG A 58 26.56 -32.77 -3.45
C ARG A 58 26.25 -32.87 -4.95
N LEU A 59 27.26 -32.83 -5.82
CA LEU A 59 27.07 -33.05 -7.27
C LEU A 59 26.49 -34.44 -7.59
N LEU A 60 26.70 -35.40 -6.70
CA LEU A 60 26.36 -36.81 -6.94
C LEU A 60 24.87 -37.12 -6.71
N THR A 61 24.15 -36.30 -5.96
CA THR A 61 22.73 -36.52 -5.65
C THR A 61 21.86 -35.42 -6.24
N GLU A 62 20.58 -35.71 -6.49
CA GLU A 62 19.65 -34.70 -6.98
C GLU A 62 19.46 -33.57 -5.96
N ASP A 63 19.26 -33.92 -4.69
CA ASP A 63 19.12 -32.96 -3.60
C ASP A 63 20.39 -32.12 -3.41
N GLY A 64 21.58 -32.73 -3.55
CA GLY A 64 22.82 -32.00 -3.46
C GLY A 64 23.00 -31.00 -4.61
N ARG A 65 22.59 -31.35 -5.83
CA ARG A 65 22.59 -30.40 -6.95
C ARG A 65 21.59 -29.26 -6.76
N LYS A 66 20.42 -29.53 -6.15
CA LYS A 66 19.45 -28.49 -5.75
C LYS A 66 20.06 -27.54 -4.70
N GLN A 67 20.78 -28.06 -3.71
CA GLN A 67 21.51 -27.24 -2.72
C GLN A 67 22.58 -26.37 -3.38
N ILE A 68 23.37 -26.93 -4.31
CA ILE A 68 24.38 -26.15 -5.07
C ILE A 68 23.70 -25.03 -5.87
N ALA A 69 22.59 -25.33 -6.55
CA ALA A 69 21.87 -24.31 -7.33
C ALA A 69 21.34 -23.19 -6.43
N GLU A 70 20.82 -23.53 -5.24
CA GLU A 70 20.41 -22.55 -4.23
C GLU A 70 21.58 -21.68 -3.75
N ASP A 71 22.76 -22.27 -3.47
CA ASP A 71 23.96 -21.50 -3.09
C ASP A 71 24.36 -20.50 -4.18
N VAL A 72 24.35 -20.94 -5.45
CA VAL A 72 24.65 -20.09 -6.62
C VAL A 72 23.62 -18.98 -6.76
N LYS A 73 22.34 -19.27 -6.53
CA LYS A 73 21.26 -18.28 -6.58
C LYS A 73 21.39 -17.24 -5.48
N LYS A 74 21.66 -17.63 -4.23
CA LYS A 74 21.89 -16.70 -3.11
C LYS A 74 23.12 -15.81 -3.36
N ALA A 75 24.20 -16.38 -3.90
CA ALA A 75 25.36 -15.58 -4.32
C ALA A 75 25.01 -14.59 -5.44
N SER A 76 24.23 -15.01 -6.44
CA SER A 76 23.76 -14.15 -7.54
C SER A 76 22.85 -13.00 -7.04
N ASN A 77 21.97 -13.31 -6.08
CA ASN A 77 21.15 -12.31 -5.39
C ASN A 77 22.02 -11.28 -4.66
N ALA A 78 23.10 -11.72 -3.99
CA ALA A 78 24.06 -10.82 -3.35
C ALA A 78 24.75 -9.87 -4.33
N PHE A 79 25.14 -10.36 -5.51
CA PHE A 79 25.69 -9.50 -6.55
C PHE A 79 24.64 -8.54 -7.13
N SER A 80 23.39 -8.99 -7.28
CA SER A 80 22.30 -8.18 -7.81
C SER A 80 21.95 -7.04 -6.84
N ALA A 81 21.81 -7.34 -5.54
CA ALA A 81 21.56 -6.34 -4.50
C ALA A 81 22.70 -5.31 -4.40
N MET A 82 23.95 -5.74 -4.61
CA MET A 82 25.09 -4.81 -4.68
C MET A 82 24.98 -3.90 -5.91
N GLY A 83 24.59 -4.46 -7.06
CA GLY A 83 24.31 -3.68 -8.27
C GLY A 83 23.17 -2.68 -8.07
N ASP A 84 22.09 -3.10 -7.43
CA ASP A 84 20.94 -2.24 -7.14
C ASP A 84 21.33 -1.11 -6.17
N ALA A 85 22.08 -1.40 -5.11
CA ALA A 85 22.57 -0.38 -4.18
C ALA A 85 23.45 0.70 -4.84
N ILE A 86 24.12 0.38 -5.95
CA ILE A 86 24.94 1.31 -6.73
C ILE A 86 24.11 2.08 -7.77
N THR A 87 23.06 1.46 -8.32
CA THR A 87 22.38 1.94 -9.54
C THR A 87 20.93 2.38 -9.35
N LYS A 88 20.33 2.10 -8.20
CA LYS A 88 18.92 2.33 -7.88
C LYS A 88 18.78 3.29 -6.70
N ASP A 89 18.13 4.42 -6.94
CA ASP A 89 17.94 5.48 -5.94
C ASP A 89 17.07 4.99 -4.76
N GLU A 90 16.09 4.13 -5.06
CA GLU A 90 15.21 3.49 -4.09
C GLU A 90 15.91 2.47 -3.16
N VAL A 91 17.16 2.12 -3.46
CA VAL A 91 18.02 1.30 -2.60
C VAL A 91 19.10 2.18 -1.96
N GLY A 92 20.04 2.65 -2.78
CA GLY A 92 21.24 3.35 -2.35
C GLY A 92 22.18 2.52 -1.45
N LEU A 93 23.46 2.91 -1.41
CA LEU A 93 24.48 2.22 -0.61
C LEU A 93 24.14 2.15 0.89
N LYS A 94 23.40 3.12 1.41
CA LYS A 94 23.01 3.19 2.82
C LYS A 94 22.07 2.04 3.22
N ASN A 95 21.20 1.60 2.32
CA ASN A 95 20.23 0.54 2.60
C ASN A 95 20.66 -0.83 2.04
N PHE A 96 21.91 -0.98 1.59
CA PHE A 96 22.40 -2.22 0.97
C PHE A 96 22.13 -3.47 1.82
N PHE A 97 22.47 -3.45 3.11
CA PHE A 97 22.29 -4.63 3.97
C PHE A 97 20.81 -4.97 4.23
N GLU A 98 19.96 -3.95 4.33
CA GLU A 98 18.50 -4.17 4.42
C GLU A 98 18.00 -4.76 3.11
N HIS A 99 18.35 -4.17 1.97
CA HIS A 99 17.94 -4.63 0.66
C HIS A 99 18.40 -6.07 0.38
N GLN A 100 19.65 -6.41 0.73
CA GLN A 100 20.15 -7.78 0.68
C GLN A 100 19.25 -8.73 1.49
N GLY A 101 18.93 -8.35 2.73
CA GLY A 101 18.03 -9.12 3.59
C GLY A 101 16.65 -9.29 2.95
N VAL A 102 16.08 -8.23 2.39
CA VAL A 102 14.76 -8.26 1.72
C VAL A 102 14.78 -9.14 0.46
N VAL A 103 15.85 -9.10 -0.34
CA VAL A 103 16.03 -9.99 -1.51
C VAL A 103 16.10 -11.45 -1.07
N ASP A 104 16.85 -11.76 -0.01
CA ASP A 104 16.94 -13.13 0.53
C ASP A 104 15.61 -13.58 1.13
N THR A 105 14.90 -12.71 1.85
CA THR A 105 13.56 -12.98 2.39
C THR A 105 12.55 -13.24 1.27
N ASN A 106 12.57 -12.48 0.17
CA ASN A 106 11.71 -12.72 -0.99
C ASN A 106 11.97 -14.08 -1.64
N TYR A 107 13.24 -14.48 -1.76
CA TYR A 107 13.58 -15.82 -2.21
C TYR A 107 12.98 -16.90 -1.30
N GLU A 108 13.07 -16.74 0.02
CA GLU A 108 12.48 -17.69 0.98
C GLU A 108 10.95 -17.69 0.95
N VAL A 109 10.31 -16.54 0.70
CA VAL A 109 8.85 -16.46 0.45
C VAL A 109 8.47 -17.32 -0.75
N MET A 110 9.12 -17.11 -1.90
CA MET A 110 8.83 -17.89 -3.10
C MET A 110 9.11 -19.37 -2.88
N LYS A 111 10.23 -19.70 -2.23
CA LYS A 111 10.60 -21.08 -1.94
C LYS A 111 9.58 -21.80 -1.08
N GLN A 112 9.17 -21.19 0.02
CA GLN A 112 8.19 -21.80 0.92
C GLN A 112 6.81 -21.92 0.29
N PHE A 113 6.37 -20.89 -0.45
CA PHE A 113 5.10 -20.95 -1.17
C PHE A 113 5.10 -22.05 -2.24
N ILE A 114 6.17 -22.13 -3.05
CA ILE A 114 6.25 -23.07 -4.15
C ILE A 114 6.38 -24.51 -3.67
N GLN A 115 7.03 -24.75 -2.54
CA GLN A 115 7.23 -26.10 -2.01
C GLN A 115 6.11 -26.51 -1.04
N ALA A 116 5.23 -25.59 -0.64
CA ALA A 116 4.09 -25.89 0.22
C ALA A 116 3.16 -26.92 -0.43
N GLU A 117 2.72 -27.89 0.37
CA GLU A 117 1.81 -28.97 -0.05
C GLU A 117 2.24 -29.67 -1.35
N ASP A 118 3.53 -29.99 -1.48
CA ASP A 118 4.12 -30.59 -2.68
C ASP A 118 3.81 -29.80 -3.98
N GLY A 119 3.89 -28.47 -3.85
CA GLY A 119 3.70 -27.52 -4.92
C GLY A 119 2.27 -27.39 -5.42
N LYS A 120 1.27 -27.88 -4.68
CA LYS A 120 -0.16 -27.72 -5.00
C LYS A 120 -0.49 -26.27 -5.38
N TYR A 121 -0.13 -25.31 -4.54
CA TYR A 121 -0.49 -23.90 -4.73
C TYR A 121 0.20 -23.26 -5.93
N ALA A 122 1.51 -23.49 -6.10
CA ALA A 122 2.23 -22.98 -7.26
C ALA A 122 1.78 -23.62 -8.57
N LYS A 123 1.39 -24.91 -8.57
CA LYS A 123 0.81 -25.58 -9.74
C LYS A 123 -0.55 -24.98 -10.10
N ILE A 124 -1.39 -24.61 -9.11
CA ILE A 124 -2.64 -23.88 -9.35
C ILE A 124 -2.35 -22.53 -10.02
N TRP A 125 -1.38 -21.76 -9.52
CA TRP A 125 -0.99 -20.49 -10.15
C TRP A 125 -0.43 -20.67 -11.57
N ASN A 126 0.35 -21.74 -11.80
CA ASN A 126 0.95 -22.03 -13.10
C ASN A 126 -0.04 -22.59 -14.13
N ASP A 127 -1.24 -23.00 -13.70
CA ASP A 127 -2.26 -23.58 -14.57
C ASP A 127 -3.69 -23.15 -14.19
N GLN A 128 -3.87 -21.83 -14.07
CA GLN A 128 -5.13 -21.22 -13.62
C GLN A 128 -6.33 -21.60 -14.48
N ALA A 129 -6.15 -21.76 -15.80
CA ALA A 129 -7.20 -22.21 -16.72
C ALA A 129 -7.87 -23.55 -16.32
N ASN A 130 -7.16 -24.39 -15.56
CA ASN A 130 -7.65 -25.69 -15.09
C ASN A 130 -8.02 -25.70 -13.59
N ALA A 131 -8.00 -24.54 -12.92
CA ALA A 131 -8.35 -24.40 -11.51
C ALA A 131 -9.71 -23.70 -11.34
N THR A 132 -10.39 -23.97 -10.23
CA THR A 132 -11.59 -23.21 -9.85
C THR A 132 -11.20 -21.88 -9.18
N PRO A 133 -12.07 -20.86 -9.19
CA PRO A 133 -11.80 -19.59 -8.50
C PRO A 133 -11.46 -19.79 -7.01
N GLU A 134 -12.09 -20.75 -6.34
CA GLU A 134 -11.82 -21.08 -4.93
C GLU A 134 -10.42 -21.65 -4.73
N GLN A 135 -9.94 -22.48 -5.66
CA GLN A 135 -8.58 -23.04 -5.62
C GLN A 135 -7.54 -21.93 -5.82
N ILE A 136 -7.78 -20.99 -6.74
CA ILE A 136 -6.88 -19.86 -6.99
C ILE A 136 -6.89 -18.92 -5.77
N GLN A 137 -8.05 -18.69 -5.16
CA GLN A 137 -8.18 -17.95 -3.90
C GLN A 137 -7.45 -18.64 -2.74
N GLU A 138 -7.54 -19.97 -2.63
CA GLU A 138 -6.81 -20.74 -1.61
C GLU A 138 -5.29 -20.57 -1.79
N ALA A 139 -4.79 -20.73 -3.01
CA ALA A 139 -3.39 -20.51 -3.33
C ALA A 139 -2.94 -19.07 -3.04
N THR A 140 -3.78 -18.08 -3.37
CA THR A 140 -3.52 -16.66 -3.09
C THR A 140 -3.41 -16.39 -1.59
N ASN A 141 -4.28 -16.99 -0.79
CA ASN A 141 -4.22 -16.87 0.67
C ASN A 141 -3.06 -17.65 1.30
N ALA A 142 -2.62 -18.76 0.68
CA ALA A 142 -1.42 -19.47 1.12
C ALA A 142 -0.17 -18.60 0.92
N PHE A 143 -0.08 -17.88 -0.21
CA PHE A 143 1.03 -16.97 -0.48
C PHE A 143 1.15 -15.85 0.55
N SER A 144 0.05 -15.19 0.91
CA SER A 144 0.08 -14.12 1.93
C SER A 144 0.47 -14.61 3.31
N LYS A 145 0.08 -15.83 3.70
CA LYS A 145 0.54 -16.44 4.95
C LYS A 145 2.05 -16.66 4.97
N VAL A 146 2.64 -17.04 3.83
CA VAL A 146 4.09 -17.18 3.71
C VAL A 146 4.78 -15.81 3.81
N ILE A 147 4.26 -14.77 3.14
CA ILE A 147 4.75 -13.39 3.30
C ILE A 147 4.71 -12.99 4.78
N ALA A 148 3.55 -13.15 5.43
CA ALA A 148 3.36 -12.80 6.84
C ALA A 148 4.39 -13.48 7.74
N TYR A 149 4.60 -14.77 7.53
CA TYR A 149 5.58 -15.54 8.28
C TYR A 149 7.02 -15.06 8.05
N GLN A 150 7.43 -14.86 6.80
CA GLN A 150 8.80 -14.52 6.44
C GLN A 150 9.20 -13.11 6.84
N TYR A 151 8.29 -12.15 6.65
CA TYR A 151 8.52 -10.76 7.05
C TYR A 151 8.18 -10.49 8.52
N ASN A 152 7.65 -11.50 9.24
CA ASN A 152 7.17 -11.35 10.61
C ASN A 152 6.17 -10.19 10.76
N ILE A 153 5.18 -10.16 9.86
CA ILE A 153 4.11 -9.17 9.80
C ILE A 153 2.74 -9.83 9.94
N SER A 154 1.71 -9.04 10.21
CA SER A 154 0.33 -9.50 10.25
C SER A 154 -0.36 -9.26 8.91
N LEU A 155 -0.88 -10.34 8.32
CA LEU A 155 -1.84 -10.32 7.21
C LEU A 155 -3.00 -11.24 7.58
N ASP A 156 -4.22 -10.72 7.55
CA ASP A 156 -5.41 -11.51 7.90
C ASP A 156 -5.75 -12.53 6.81
N GLU A 157 -5.66 -12.07 5.56
CA GLU A 157 -5.89 -12.88 4.37
C GLU A 157 -5.32 -12.17 3.12
N ALA A 158 -5.22 -12.92 2.02
CA ALA A 158 -5.22 -12.30 0.70
C ALA A 158 -6.54 -12.59 -0.03
N LYS A 159 -7.01 -11.63 -0.81
CA LYS A 159 -8.27 -11.70 -1.56
C LYS A 159 -8.01 -11.67 -3.05
N LEU A 160 -8.53 -12.68 -3.72
CA LEU A 160 -8.67 -12.70 -5.17
C LEU A 160 -9.96 -11.97 -5.55
N ILE A 161 -9.86 -11.02 -6.47
CA ILE A 161 -10.98 -10.24 -6.99
C ILE A 161 -11.07 -10.35 -8.50
N ALA A 162 -12.20 -9.93 -9.04
CA ALA A 162 -12.51 -9.90 -10.46
C ALA A 162 -13.06 -8.52 -10.84
N THR A 163 -12.21 -7.64 -11.38
CA THR A 163 -12.63 -6.32 -11.83
C THR A 163 -11.92 -5.90 -13.11
N ASP A 164 -12.61 -5.19 -13.99
CA ASP A 164 -12.06 -4.64 -15.23
C ASP A 164 -11.16 -3.41 -15.00
N SER A 165 -10.93 -3.04 -13.74
CA SER A 165 -9.94 -2.01 -13.37
C SER A 165 -8.54 -2.38 -13.85
N PHE A 166 -7.76 -1.37 -14.23
CA PHE A 166 -6.35 -1.51 -14.60
C PHE A 166 -5.45 -1.90 -13.40
N ILE A 167 -5.99 -1.88 -12.18
CA ILE A 167 -5.30 -2.26 -10.96
C ILE A 167 -5.02 -3.78 -10.99
N LYS A 168 -3.74 -4.15 -10.90
CA LYS A 168 -3.32 -5.57 -10.80
C LYS A 168 -3.44 -6.12 -9.39
N GLY A 169 -3.23 -5.30 -8.37
CA GLY A 169 -3.33 -5.66 -6.97
C GLY A 169 -3.39 -4.43 -6.07
N ALA A 170 -3.59 -4.64 -4.78
CA ALA A 170 -3.54 -3.58 -3.78
C ALA A 170 -3.24 -4.12 -2.39
N ASN A 171 -2.50 -3.34 -1.59
CA ASN A 171 -2.34 -3.57 -0.17
C ASN A 171 -3.29 -2.64 0.63
N TYR A 172 -4.12 -3.24 1.47
CA TYR A 172 -4.95 -2.51 2.43
C TYR A 172 -4.42 -2.75 3.83
N ASN A 173 -3.86 -1.71 4.43
CA ASN A 173 -3.38 -1.71 5.80
C ASN A 173 -4.21 -0.74 6.64
N GLN A 174 -5.11 -1.29 7.44
CA GLN A 174 -6.01 -0.57 8.33
C GLN A 174 -5.84 -1.12 9.76
N PRO A 175 -6.16 -0.33 10.82
CA PRO A 175 -5.88 -0.71 12.21
C PRO A 175 -6.41 -2.08 12.67
N THR A 176 -7.39 -2.63 11.95
CA THR A 176 -8.06 -3.91 12.25
C THR A 176 -8.07 -4.89 11.08
N THR A 177 -7.54 -4.52 9.91
CA THR A 177 -7.54 -5.38 8.71
C THR A 177 -6.30 -5.12 7.86
N ASN A 178 -5.49 -6.15 7.67
CA ASN A 178 -4.32 -6.16 6.79
C ASN A 178 -4.52 -7.19 5.68
N THR A 179 -4.77 -6.72 4.46
CA THR A 179 -5.17 -7.58 3.34
C THR A 179 -4.39 -7.24 2.09
N ILE A 180 -3.90 -8.26 1.39
CA ILE A 180 -3.39 -8.14 0.02
C ILE A 180 -4.50 -8.53 -0.95
N VAL A 181 -4.65 -7.77 -2.02
CA VAL A 181 -5.61 -8.01 -3.08
C VAL A 181 -4.87 -8.32 -4.37
N ILE A 182 -5.31 -9.35 -5.08
CA ILE A 182 -4.85 -9.66 -6.44
C ILE A 182 -6.07 -9.65 -7.36
N ASN A 183 -6.01 -8.84 -8.41
CA ASN A 183 -7.04 -8.81 -9.44
C ASN A 183 -6.75 -9.88 -10.49
N ALA A 184 -7.60 -10.89 -10.60
CA ALA A 184 -7.46 -11.93 -11.61
C ALA A 184 -7.41 -11.32 -13.01
N ASN A 185 -8.27 -10.35 -13.33
CA ASN A 185 -8.34 -9.79 -14.68
C ASN A 185 -7.11 -8.96 -15.07
N GLY A 186 -6.33 -8.49 -14.09
CA GLY A 186 -5.09 -7.74 -14.31
C GLY A 186 -3.82 -8.60 -14.41
N ASN A 187 -3.91 -9.90 -14.13
CA ASN A 187 -2.76 -10.81 -14.03
C ASN A 187 -2.96 -12.04 -14.92
N ASN A 188 -2.05 -12.30 -15.85
CA ASN A 188 -2.25 -13.27 -16.93
C ASN A 188 -1.73 -14.68 -16.61
N ASN A 189 -0.84 -14.82 -15.63
CA ASN A 189 -0.16 -16.08 -15.33
C ASN A 189 0.44 -16.07 -13.92
N ALA A 190 1.12 -17.15 -13.53
CA ALA A 190 1.78 -17.27 -12.23
C ALA A 190 2.83 -16.19 -11.96
N LEU A 191 3.51 -15.70 -13.00
CA LEU A 191 4.53 -14.68 -12.86
C LEU A 191 3.92 -13.32 -12.52
N ASP A 192 2.84 -12.94 -13.20
CA ASP A 192 2.09 -11.73 -12.88
C ASP A 192 1.55 -11.78 -11.43
N TYR A 193 1.08 -12.95 -10.97
CA TYR A 193 0.65 -13.16 -9.57
C TYR A 193 1.82 -13.03 -8.59
N ALA A 194 2.99 -13.60 -8.91
CA ALA A 194 4.19 -13.50 -8.08
C ALA A 194 4.70 -12.05 -8.00
N GLU A 195 4.72 -11.32 -9.13
CA GLU A 195 5.06 -9.90 -9.19
C GLU A 195 4.13 -9.07 -8.31
N THR A 196 2.83 -9.12 -8.62
CA THR A 196 1.80 -8.36 -7.89
C THR A 196 1.81 -8.71 -6.41
N GLY A 197 1.83 -10.00 -6.07
CA GLY A 197 1.85 -10.43 -4.68
C GLY A 197 3.10 -9.95 -3.92
N THR A 198 4.27 -9.96 -4.57
CA THR A 198 5.51 -9.44 -3.98
C THR A 198 5.48 -7.91 -3.86
N HIS A 199 4.92 -7.19 -4.82
CA HIS A 199 4.72 -5.74 -4.74
C HIS A 199 3.90 -5.37 -3.51
N GLU A 200 2.69 -5.95 -3.41
CA GLU A 200 1.77 -5.64 -2.31
C GLU A 200 2.29 -6.17 -0.96
N GLY A 201 3.02 -7.29 -0.97
CA GLY A 201 3.71 -7.82 0.21
C GLY A 201 4.82 -6.89 0.70
N THR A 202 5.53 -6.22 -0.20
CA THR A 202 6.56 -5.23 0.14
C THR A 202 5.92 -4.01 0.81
N HIS A 203 4.82 -3.49 0.27
CA HIS A 203 4.05 -2.43 0.91
C HIS A 203 3.52 -2.86 2.29
N ALA A 204 3.00 -4.08 2.42
CA ALA A 204 2.55 -4.62 3.69
C ALA A 204 3.67 -4.63 4.75
N ALA A 205 4.87 -5.03 4.34
CA ALA A 205 6.04 -5.09 5.20
C ALA A 205 6.55 -3.70 5.60
N MET A 206 6.57 -2.75 4.66
CA MET A 206 6.92 -1.34 4.93
C MET A 206 5.94 -0.69 5.91
N ASN A 207 4.63 -0.87 5.68
CA ASN A 207 3.58 -0.30 6.53
C ASN A 207 3.63 -0.81 7.97
N GLN A 208 4.21 -1.99 8.21
CA GLN A 208 4.38 -2.59 9.53
C GLN A 208 5.80 -2.44 10.08
N GLY A 209 6.69 -1.71 9.38
CA GLY A 209 8.05 -1.44 9.82
C GLY A 209 9.02 -2.63 9.73
N ALA A 210 8.65 -3.71 9.04
CA ALA A 210 9.55 -4.83 8.76
C ALA A 210 10.58 -4.48 7.66
N ILE A 211 10.22 -3.53 6.78
CA ILE A 211 11.12 -2.90 5.82
C ILE A 211 11.08 -1.39 6.08
N SER A 212 12.22 -0.71 6.03
CA SER A 212 12.26 0.74 6.18
C SER A 212 11.56 1.44 5.03
N ASN A 213 10.79 2.49 5.33
CA ASN A 213 10.32 3.40 4.30
C ASN A 213 11.49 4.11 3.61
N ARG A 214 11.33 4.36 2.32
CA ARG A 214 12.19 5.22 1.51
C ARG A 214 11.83 6.68 1.75
N GLU A 215 12.66 7.58 1.23
CA GLU A 215 12.56 9.01 1.51
C GLU A 215 11.24 9.62 1.01
N THR A 216 10.64 9.05 -0.04
CA THR A 216 9.36 9.49 -0.61
C THR A 216 8.46 8.32 -0.95
N SER A 217 7.16 8.61 -1.13
CA SER A 217 6.16 7.64 -1.63
C SER A 217 6.52 7.07 -2.99
N GLU A 218 7.09 7.89 -3.88
CA GLU A 218 7.51 7.44 -5.22
C GLU A 218 8.67 6.46 -5.13
N LEU A 219 9.61 6.67 -4.19
CA LEU A 219 10.71 5.73 -3.97
C LEU A 219 10.24 4.45 -3.27
N ASN A 220 9.22 4.51 -2.42
CA ASN A 220 8.57 3.31 -1.87
C ASN A 220 7.95 2.46 -2.99
N GLU A 221 7.19 3.10 -3.88
CA GLU A 221 6.57 2.46 -5.04
C GLU A 221 7.62 1.90 -6.01
N ALA A 222 8.68 2.66 -6.30
CA ALA A 222 9.80 2.18 -7.10
C ALA A 222 10.50 0.97 -6.47
N TYR A 223 10.67 0.97 -5.14
CA TYR A 223 11.24 -0.17 -4.42
C TYR A 223 10.34 -1.40 -4.48
N ALA A 224 9.03 -1.24 -4.30
CA ALA A 224 8.09 -2.35 -4.46
C ALA A 224 8.14 -2.94 -5.89
N ARG A 225 8.24 -2.09 -6.92
CA ARG A 225 8.46 -2.52 -8.31
C ARG A 225 9.79 -3.22 -8.55
N LEU A 226 10.86 -2.78 -7.89
CA LEU A 226 12.14 -3.50 -7.93
C LEU A 226 11.96 -4.92 -7.37
N MET A 227 11.22 -5.05 -6.27
CA MET A 227 10.95 -6.35 -5.65
C MET A 227 10.04 -7.25 -6.50
N GLU A 228 9.10 -6.73 -7.30
CA GLU A 228 8.35 -7.51 -8.30
C GLU A 228 9.30 -8.34 -9.18
N GLY A 229 10.34 -7.69 -9.70
CA GLY A 229 11.32 -8.31 -10.58
C GLY A 229 12.11 -9.44 -9.90
N TYR A 230 12.34 -9.35 -8.60
CA TYR A 230 12.89 -10.46 -7.81
C TYR A 230 11.86 -11.58 -7.63
N GLY A 231 10.62 -11.24 -7.28
CA GLY A 231 9.52 -12.21 -7.13
C GLY A 231 9.32 -13.07 -8.38
N ASN A 232 9.30 -12.45 -9.57
CA ASN A 232 9.23 -13.15 -10.85
C ASN A 232 10.40 -14.15 -11.03
N LYS A 233 11.64 -13.66 -10.93
CA LYS A 233 12.85 -14.46 -11.16
C LYS A 233 12.97 -15.61 -10.16
N ASP A 234 12.62 -15.35 -8.91
CA ASP A 234 12.66 -16.34 -7.83
C ASP A 234 11.58 -17.40 -8.03
N PHE A 235 10.37 -17.01 -8.48
CA PHE A 235 9.33 -17.96 -8.83
C PHE A 235 9.80 -18.94 -9.92
N VAL A 236 10.32 -18.42 -11.04
CA VAL A 236 10.85 -19.25 -12.14
C VAL A 236 11.93 -20.20 -11.64
N PHE A 237 12.93 -19.64 -10.95
CA PHE A 237 14.07 -20.41 -10.47
C PHE A 237 13.63 -21.55 -9.54
N VAL A 238 12.81 -21.24 -8.54
CA VAL A 238 12.42 -22.25 -7.54
C VAL A 238 11.46 -23.27 -8.13
N TYR A 239 10.48 -22.85 -8.96
CA TYR A 239 9.52 -23.76 -9.57
C TYR A 239 10.21 -24.80 -10.47
N THR A 240 11.13 -24.35 -11.32
CA THR A 240 11.88 -25.24 -12.21
C THR A 240 12.84 -26.14 -11.44
N ASN A 241 13.55 -25.62 -10.44
CA ASN A 241 14.48 -26.43 -9.63
C ASN A 241 13.77 -27.39 -8.66
N ALA A 242 12.52 -27.12 -8.30
CA ALA A 242 11.69 -28.07 -7.57
C ALA A 242 11.27 -29.27 -8.44
N GLY A 243 11.43 -29.20 -9.76
CA GLY A 243 11.07 -30.26 -10.69
C GLY A 243 9.59 -30.25 -11.07
N TYR A 244 8.89 -29.13 -10.88
CA TYR A 244 7.47 -28.99 -11.24
C TYR A 244 7.23 -28.66 -12.72
N GLY A 245 8.30 -28.62 -13.52
CA GLY A 245 8.26 -28.35 -14.96
C GLY A 245 8.59 -26.91 -15.30
N GLU A 246 8.15 -26.48 -16.48
CA GLU A 246 8.33 -25.11 -16.94
C GLU A 246 7.21 -24.21 -16.43
N VAL A 247 7.56 -22.97 -16.13
CA VAL A 247 6.57 -21.93 -15.80
C VAL A 247 5.94 -21.44 -17.09
N LYS A 248 4.61 -21.43 -17.14
CA LYS A 248 3.86 -20.94 -18.29
C LYS A 248 3.90 -19.41 -18.31
N THR A 249 4.35 -18.85 -19.43
CA THR A 249 4.54 -17.41 -19.62
C THR A 249 3.46 -16.76 -20.48
N ASP A 250 2.75 -17.55 -21.29
CA ASP A 250 1.56 -17.10 -22.01
C ASP A 250 0.41 -16.76 -21.04
N ASN A 251 -0.63 -16.11 -21.54
CA ASN A 251 -1.85 -15.92 -20.75
C ASN A 251 -2.53 -17.28 -20.54
N VAL A 252 -2.34 -17.82 -19.34
CA VAL A 252 -2.93 -19.08 -18.86
C VAL A 252 -3.98 -18.82 -17.79
N ASN A 253 -4.24 -17.55 -17.51
CA ASN A 253 -5.37 -17.13 -16.72
C ASN A 253 -6.64 -17.19 -17.57
N LYS A 254 -7.71 -17.66 -16.95
CA LYS A 254 -9.07 -17.50 -17.46
C LYS A 254 -9.67 -16.32 -16.70
N PRO A 255 -9.95 -15.18 -17.36
CA PRO A 255 -10.56 -14.02 -16.72
C PRO A 255 -11.74 -14.48 -15.86
N ILE A 256 -11.71 -14.11 -14.58
CA ILE A 256 -12.76 -14.45 -13.63
C ILE A 256 -13.76 -13.29 -13.69
N ALA A 257 -15.01 -13.57 -14.02
CA ALA A 257 -16.05 -12.55 -14.03
C ALA A 257 -16.73 -12.44 -12.66
N GLN A 258 -17.26 -11.27 -12.35
CA GLN A 258 -18.18 -11.12 -11.21
C GLN A 258 -19.42 -12.00 -11.47
N GLY A 259 -19.77 -12.82 -10.49
CA GLY A 259 -20.81 -13.84 -10.53
C GLY A 259 -20.28 -15.28 -10.70
N ASP A 260 -18.99 -15.46 -11.01
CA ASP A 260 -18.42 -16.79 -11.24
C ASP A 260 -18.19 -17.58 -9.94
N SER A 261 -18.10 -16.89 -8.79
CA SER A 261 -17.91 -17.51 -7.49
C SER A 261 -18.32 -16.59 -6.35
N ALA A 262 -19.08 -17.12 -5.39
CA ALA A 262 -19.55 -16.37 -4.24
C ALA A 262 -18.43 -15.80 -3.35
N ILE A 263 -17.23 -16.41 -3.34
CA ILE A 263 -16.09 -15.86 -2.59
C ILE A 263 -15.45 -14.69 -3.36
N ILE A 264 -15.35 -14.79 -4.69
CA ILE A 264 -14.80 -13.73 -5.53
C ILE A 264 -15.74 -12.54 -5.57
N ASP A 265 -17.05 -12.77 -5.63
CA ASP A 265 -18.07 -11.71 -5.56
C ASP A 265 -17.95 -10.95 -4.26
N ARG A 266 -17.92 -11.67 -3.14
CA ARG A 266 -17.77 -11.05 -1.82
C ARG A 266 -16.46 -10.27 -1.70
N ASN A 267 -15.37 -10.80 -2.23
CA ASN A 267 -14.09 -10.12 -2.19
C ASN A 267 -14.06 -8.89 -3.10
N THR A 268 -14.69 -8.97 -4.27
CA THR A 268 -14.79 -7.86 -5.23
C THR A 268 -15.70 -6.77 -4.65
N ASP A 269 -16.84 -7.12 -4.07
CA ASP A 269 -17.72 -6.18 -3.37
C ASP A 269 -17.01 -5.55 -2.17
N TRP A 270 -16.26 -6.34 -1.40
CA TRP A 270 -15.41 -5.82 -0.32
C TRP A 270 -14.34 -4.87 -0.86
N PHE A 271 -13.68 -5.22 -1.96
CA PHE A 271 -12.66 -4.37 -2.56
C PHE A 271 -13.26 -3.09 -3.12
N ILE A 272 -14.44 -3.14 -3.74
CA ILE A 272 -15.17 -1.96 -4.20
C ILE A 272 -15.58 -1.12 -3.00
N ASP A 273 -16.10 -1.72 -1.92
CA ASP A 273 -16.41 -1.01 -0.68
C ASP A 273 -15.16 -0.35 -0.08
N LYS A 274 -14.00 -1.02 -0.07
CA LYS A 274 -12.76 -0.42 0.43
C LYS A 274 -12.15 0.59 -0.55
N ALA A 275 -12.14 0.35 -1.85
CA ALA A 275 -11.59 1.29 -2.83
C ALA A 275 -12.45 2.56 -2.95
N ILE A 276 -13.77 2.44 -2.80
CA ILE A 276 -14.72 3.56 -2.94
C ILE A 276 -15.06 4.21 -1.60
N ASN A 277 -15.08 3.46 -0.48
CA ASN A 277 -15.43 3.97 0.85
C ASN A 277 -14.25 4.00 1.85
N ASP A 278 -13.01 3.67 1.47
CA ASP A 278 -11.83 3.94 2.32
C ASP A 278 -11.63 5.46 2.37
N PRO A 279 -11.69 6.09 3.57
CA PRO A 279 -11.49 7.52 3.75
C PRO A 279 -10.18 8.06 3.16
N LYS A 280 -9.22 7.22 2.76
CA LYS A 280 -7.96 7.61 2.09
C LYS A 280 -7.97 7.45 0.56
N ASN A 281 -8.90 6.66 0.00
CA ASN A 281 -9.09 6.46 -1.45
C ASN A 281 -10.38 7.09 -1.99
N VAL A 282 -11.19 7.72 -1.13
CA VAL A 282 -12.14 8.73 -1.59
C VAL A 282 -11.29 9.86 -2.14
N ASP A 283 -11.17 9.94 -3.46
CA ASP A 283 -10.97 11.20 -4.16
C ASP A 283 -11.89 12.21 -3.46
N TYR A 284 -11.35 13.11 -2.64
CA TYR A 284 -12.06 13.82 -1.57
C TYR A 284 -13.03 14.85 -2.16
N ARG A 285 -14.10 14.37 -2.78
CA ARG A 285 -14.95 15.24 -3.59
C ARG A 285 -15.91 16.05 -2.80
N VAL A 286 -16.28 15.67 -1.57
CA VAL A 286 -17.01 16.57 -0.67
C VAL A 286 -16.45 16.42 0.74
N VAL A 287 -15.79 17.48 1.22
CA VAL A 287 -15.24 17.56 2.58
C VAL A 287 -15.80 18.78 3.29
N VAL A 288 -16.25 18.59 4.52
CA VAL A 288 -16.66 19.66 5.41
C VAL A 288 -15.51 19.95 6.37
N TYR A 289 -15.15 21.23 6.48
CA TYR A 289 -14.09 21.71 7.35
C TYR A 289 -14.66 22.61 8.44
N SER A 290 -14.02 22.55 9.60
CA SER A 290 -14.33 23.38 10.76
C SER A 290 -13.15 24.28 11.07
N ARG A 291 -13.41 25.59 11.23
CA ARG A 291 -12.40 26.54 11.72
C ARG A 291 -12.89 27.38 12.89
N PRO A 292 -11.98 27.75 13.83
CA PRO A 292 -12.34 28.60 14.94
C PRO A 292 -12.66 30.04 14.50
N VAL A 293 -13.64 30.62 15.17
CA VAL A 293 -14.04 32.01 15.15
C VAL A 293 -14.09 32.47 16.59
N VAL A 294 -13.28 33.47 16.91
CA VAL A 294 -13.26 34.09 18.23
C VAL A 294 -14.12 35.35 18.14
N ASN A 295 -15.14 35.44 18.98
CA ASN A 295 -15.96 36.65 19.06
C ASN A 295 -15.24 37.74 19.89
N SER A 296 -15.84 38.94 19.95
CA SER A 296 -15.31 40.09 20.70
C SER A 296 -15.18 39.86 22.21
N LEU A 297 -15.77 38.79 22.75
CA LEU A 297 -15.71 38.38 24.15
C LEU A 297 -14.70 37.25 24.41
N GLY A 298 -13.93 36.83 23.40
CA GLY A 298 -12.95 35.76 23.55
C GLY A 298 -13.54 34.34 23.56
N ILE A 299 -14.84 34.19 23.30
CA ILE A 299 -15.49 32.88 23.16
C ILE A 299 -15.15 32.32 21.78
N THR A 300 -14.66 31.09 21.75
CA THR A 300 -14.33 30.37 20.52
C THR A 300 -15.52 29.52 20.09
N MET A 301 -16.04 29.79 18.90
CA MET A 301 -17.04 28.99 18.20
C MET A 301 -16.44 28.48 16.89
N ASN A 302 -16.99 27.41 16.33
CA ASN A 302 -16.54 26.92 15.02
C ASN A 302 -17.49 27.36 13.89
N HIS A 303 -16.87 27.71 12.76
CA HIS A 303 -17.51 27.99 11.47
C HIS A 303 -17.27 26.81 10.55
N LEU A 304 -18.36 26.23 10.04
CA LEU A 304 -18.29 25.17 9.02
C LEU A 304 -18.29 25.75 7.60
N PHE A 305 -17.53 25.11 6.72
CA PHE A 305 -17.60 25.35 5.27
C PHE A 305 -17.33 24.05 4.51
N GLY A 306 -17.83 23.97 3.28
CA GLY A 306 -17.71 22.79 2.44
C GLY A 306 -16.79 23.04 1.26
N VAL A 307 -16.13 21.97 0.83
CA VAL A 307 -15.23 21.96 -0.31
C VAL A 307 -15.61 20.80 -1.20
N VAL A 308 -15.67 21.05 -2.51
CA VAL A 308 -15.96 20.05 -3.53
C VAL A 308 -14.78 19.85 -4.47
N ASP A 309 -14.23 18.65 -4.55
CA ASP A 309 -13.25 18.28 -5.57
C ASP A 309 -13.96 17.74 -6.81
N GLN A 310 -13.63 18.26 -7.99
CA GLN A 310 -14.16 17.82 -9.28
C GLN A 310 -13.03 17.44 -10.26
N ARG A 311 -11.77 17.42 -9.81
CA ARG A 311 -10.58 17.20 -10.65
C ARG A 311 -10.08 15.75 -10.54
N GLU A 312 -9.49 15.23 -11.60
CA GLU A 312 -8.90 13.87 -11.62
C GLU A 312 -7.63 13.72 -10.75
N ASN A 313 -7.11 14.82 -10.20
CA ASN A 313 -5.84 14.86 -9.47
C ASN A 313 -5.98 14.95 -7.94
N GLY A 314 -7.19 14.86 -7.38
CA GLY A 314 -7.42 14.87 -5.93
C GLY A 314 -7.18 16.22 -5.24
N GLU A 315 -7.22 17.33 -5.99
CA GLU A 315 -7.12 18.68 -5.43
C GLU A 315 -8.49 19.40 -5.41
N PRO A 316 -8.92 20.03 -4.30
CA PRO A 316 -10.27 20.60 -4.17
C PRO A 316 -10.59 21.75 -5.15
N SER A 317 -11.69 21.65 -5.90
CA SER A 317 -11.99 22.55 -7.04
C SER A 317 -12.93 23.71 -6.69
N LYS A 318 -13.90 23.50 -5.80
CA LYS A 318 -14.88 24.51 -5.39
C LYS A 318 -15.00 24.61 -3.89
N ILE A 319 -15.31 25.80 -3.40
CA ILE A 319 -15.59 26.08 -2.00
C ILE A 319 -16.98 26.68 -1.88
N PHE A 320 -17.72 26.29 -0.86
CA PHE A 320 -19.00 26.89 -0.51
C PHE A 320 -19.10 27.16 1.00
N SER A 321 -19.59 28.35 1.35
CA SER A 321 -19.58 28.86 2.72
C SER A 321 -20.69 29.90 2.89
N LEU A 322 -21.24 30.02 4.11
CA LEU A 322 -22.21 31.06 4.45
C LEU A 322 -21.54 32.10 5.35
N SER A 323 -21.57 33.38 4.97
CA SER A 323 -20.96 34.45 5.76
C SER A 323 -21.77 35.73 5.81
N GLY A 324 -21.56 36.57 6.83
CA GLY A 324 -22.11 37.91 6.90
C GLY A 324 -21.13 38.93 6.34
N ASN A 325 -21.25 39.30 5.06
CA ASN A 325 -20.58 40.42 4.37
C ASN A 325 -19.29 40.96 5.03
N GLY A 326 -18.26 40.12 5.11
CA GLY A 326 -16.90 40.54 5.45
C GLY A 326 -16.62 40.96 6.90
N VAL A 327 -17.57 40.81 7.83
CA VAL A 327 -17.30 40.98 9.27
C VAL A 327 -18.06 39.90 10.04
N MET A 328 -17.38 38.79 10.35
CA MET A 328 -17.89 37.69 11.18
C MET A 328 -18.17 38.09 12.65
N ILE A 329 -17.95 39.36 13.00
CA ILE A 329 -17.93 39.86 14.38
C ILE A 329 -18.90 41.05 14.60
N ASP A 330 -19.46 41.69 13.56
CA ASP A 330 -20.26 42.94 13.71
C ASP A 330 -21.63 42.97 12.97
N GLY A 331 -22.23 41.82 12.64
CA GLY A 331 -23.62 41.77 12.16
C GLY A 331 -23.86 42.20 10.71
N GLY A 332 -23.65 41.28 9.76
CA GLY A 332 -23.95 41.46 8.34
C GLY A 332 -25.11 40.59 7.83
N THR A 333 -25.67 40.93 6.67
CA THR A 333 -26.64 40.09 5.96
C THR A 333 -25.99 38.77 5.53
N PRO A 334 -26.57 37.60 5.86
CA PRO A 334 -26.03 36.31 5.44
C PRO A 334 -26.00 36.21 3.91
N THR A 335 -24.85 35.84 3.38
CA THR A 335 -24.53 35.73 1.97
C THR A 335 -23.87 34.37 1.72
N ILE A 336 -24.40 33.62 0.75
CA ILE A 336 -23.79 32.38 0.30
C ILE A 336 -22.63 32.74 -0.63
N TYR A 337 -21.46 32.23 -0.32
CA TYR A 337 -20.27 32.35 -1.14
C TYR A 337 -19.97 31.01 -1.78
N MET A 338 -19.78 31.02 -3.10
CA MET A 338 -19.33 29.86 -3.86
C MET A 338 -18.28 30.31 -4.86
N GLY A 339 -17.12 29.63 -4.88
CA GLY A 339 -16.01 30.04 -5.72
C GLY A 339 -15.17 28.85 -6.17
N ASP A 340 -14.48 29.04 -7.30
CA ASP A 340 -13.41 28.15 -7.74
C ASP A 340 -12.18 28.40 -6.87
N LEU A 341 -11.64 27.35 -6.22
CA LEU A 341 -10.48 27.49 -5.35
C LEU A 341 -9.28 28.08 -6.09
N ALA A 342 -9.12 27.84 -7.39
CA ALA A 342 -8.00 28.38 -8.17
C ALA A 342 -8.01 29.93 -8.18
N ASN A 343 -9.20 30.54 -8.04
CA ASN A 343 -9.41 31.98 -8.14
C ASN A 343 -9.55 32.69 -6.79
N VAL A 344 -9.48 31.97 -5.68
CA VAL A 344 -9.56 32.52 -4.32
C VAL A 344 -8.14 32.67 -3.76
N ASN A 345 -7.79 33.80 -3.14
CA ASN A 345 -6.50 33.94 -2.46
C ASN A 345 -6.51 33.16 -1.14
N ALA A 346 -5.40 32.54 -0.75
CA ALA A 346 -5.28 31.88 0.55
C ALA A 346 -4.73 32.85 1.59
N ASP A 347 -5.58 33.38 2.48
CA ASP A 347 -5.17 34.27 3.56
C ASP A 347 -6.06 34.13 4.81
N LYS A 348 -5.52 33.48 5.85
CA LYS A 348 -6.21 33.27 7.14
C LYS A 348 -6.56 34.57 7.89
N ASN A 349 -5.95 35.68 7.52
CA ASN A 349 -6.22 37.00 8.10
C ASN A 349 -7.16 37.85 7.24
N SER A 350 -7.62 37.34 6.09
CA SER A 350 -8.52 38.08 5.22
C SER A 350 -9.86 38.37 5.90
N LYS A 351 -10.43 39.53 5.57
CA LYS A 351 -11.81 39.87 5.91
C LYS A 351 -12.81 39.17 4.98
N ASN A 352 -12.36 38.71 3.82
CA ASN A 352 -13.16 37.89 2.92
C ASN A 352 -13.24 36.46 3.46
N THR A 353 -14.45 35.94 3.64
CA THR A 353 -14.66 34.62 4.21
C THR A 353 -14.09 33.50 3.34
N LEU A 354 -14.21 33.56 2.01
CA LEU A 354 -13.64 32.53 1.14
C LEU A 354 -12.12 32.52 1.17
N GLU A 355 -11.49 33.70 1.17
CA GLU A 355 -10.03 33.79 1.25
C GLU A 355 -9.51 33.28 2.60
N LYS A 356 -10.26 33.56 3.67
CA LYS A 356 -10.00 33.04 5.00
C LYS A 356 -10.17 31.53 5.06
N ASP A 357 -11.30 31.00 4.58
CA ASP A 357 -11.58 29.57 4.54
C ASP A 357 -10.50 28.81 3.73
N LYS A 358 -10.10 29.33 2.56
CA LYS A 358 -8.98 28.80 1.77
C LYS A 358 -7.64 28.93 2.50
N GLY A 359 -7.41 30.03 3.21
CA GLY A 359 -6.21 30.21 4.04
C GLY A 359 -6.06 29.12 5.10
N TYR A 360 -7.15 28.74 5.76
CA TYR A 360 -7.15 27.62 6.72
C TYR A 360 -6.99 26.25 6.04
N LEU A 361 -7.45 26.10 4.78
CA LEU A 361 -7.24 24.88 3.99
C LEU A 361 -5.78 24.61 3.69
N VAL A 362 -5.00 25.65 3.39
CA VAL A 362 -3.58 25.52 3.07
C VAL A 362 -2.69 25.36 4.32
N ASP A 363 -3.09 25.93 5.46
CA ASP A 363 -2.28 25.97 6.70
C ASP A 363 -2.42 24.70 7.57
N GLY A 364 -3.17 23.70 7.10
CA GLY A 364 -3.44 22.44 7.80
C GLY A 364 -4.63 22.54 8.77
N PHE A 365 -5.63 21.68 8.55
CA PHE A 365 -6.84 21.62 9.37
C PHE A 365 -6.71 20.70 10.58
N LYS A 366 -7.40 21.08 11.66
CA LYS A 366 -7.51 20.25 12.88
C LYS A 366 -8.74 19.34 12.88
N GLU A 367 -9.81 19.73 12.19
CA GLU A 367 -11.07 18.99 12.19
C GLU A 367 -11.75 19.10 10.82
N ALA A 368 -11.95 17.94 10.17
CA ALA A 368 -12.58 17.82 8.86
C ALA A 368 -13.37 16.51 8.80
N GLN A 369 -14.44 16.48 8.01
CA GLN A 369 -15.24 15.29 7.76
C GLN A 369 -15.43 15.08 6.26
N VAL A 370 -15.06 13.89 5.81
CA VAL A 370 -15.33 13.40 4.45
C VAL A 370 -16.78 12.93 4.40
N ILE A 371 -17.53 13.40 3.42
CA ILE A 371 -18.93 13.02 3.26
C ILE A 371 -19.01 11.80 2.33
N GLN A 372 -19.60 10.72 2.83
CA GLN A 372 -19.77 9.49 2.07
C GLN A 372 -20.83 9.69 0.97
N VAL A 373 -20.55 9.16 -0.22
CA VAL A 373 -21.50 9.18 -1.34
C VAL A 373 -22.70 8.29 -0.99
N PRO A 374 -23.94 8.81 -1.10
CA PRO A 374 -25.15 8.04 -0.89
C PRO A 374 -25.24 6.81 -1.81
N LYS A 375 -25.83 5.73 -1.30
CA LYS A 375 -25.98 4.49 -2.07
C LYS A 375 -26.85 4.72 -3.31
N GLY A 376 -26.36 4.31 -4.48
CA GLY A 376 -27.11 4.33 -5.73
C GLY A 376 -27.01 5.61 -6.55
N ILE A 377 -26.15 6.56 -6.15
CA ILE A 377 -25.77 7.71 -6.97
C ILE A 377 -24.27 7.71 -7.22
N SER A 378 -23.84 8.26 -8.36
CA SER A 378 -22.41 8.38 -8.68
C SER A 378 -21.76 9.53 -7.90
N GLN A 379 -20.44 9.48 -7.71
CA GLN A 379 -19.68 10.54 -7.05
C GLN A 379 -19.91 11.91 -7.72
N THR A 380 -19.73 11.99 -9.05
CA THR A 380 -19.96 13.21 -9.84
C THR A 380 -21.40 13.73 -9.72
N GLU A 381 -22.37 12.83 -9.64
CA GLU A 381 -23.77 13.20 -9.43
C GLU A 381 -23.99 13.78 -8.04
N PHE A 382 -23.41 13.18 -7.00
CA PHE A 382 -23.45 13.71 -5.63
C PHE A 382 -22.79 15.08 -5.52
N ASP A 383 -21.61 15.28 -6.13
CA ASP A 383 -20.91 16.57 -6.15
C ASP A 383 -21.78 17.69 -6.73
N ASN A 384 -22.46 17.39 -7.85
CA ASN A 384 -23.34 18.34 -8.52
C ASN A 384 -24.59 18.64 -7.68
N ILE A 385 -25.16 17.63 -7.00
CA ILE A 385 -26.29 17.82 -6.09
C ILE A 385 -25.88 18.72 -4.92
N VAL A 386 -24.72 18.48 -4.30
CA VAL A 386 -24.21 19.30 -3.19
C VAL A 386 -24.01 20.75 -3.62
N LEU A 387 -23.40 20.98 -4.79
CA LEU A 387 -23.19 22.33 -5.32
C LEU A 387 -24.51 23.02 -5.68
N GLU A 388 -25.47 22.32 -6.29
CA GLU A 388 -26.78 22.90 -6.60
C GLU A 388 -27.57 23.21 -5.33
N ASN A 389 -27.56 22.33 -4.32
CA ASN A 389 -28.20 22.57 -3.03
C ASN A 389 -27.54 23.74 -2.28
N ALA A 390 -26.20 23.82 -2.30
CA ALA A 390 -25.45 24.94 -1.72
C ALA A 390 -25.80 26.27 -2.38
N LYS A 391 -25.93 26.29 -3.73
CA LYS A 391 -26.22 27.48 -4.54
C LYS A 391 -27.69 27.92 -4.46
N SER A 392 -28.60 26.96 -4.43
CA SER A 392 -30.05 27.20 -4.40
C SER A 392 -30.60 27.36 -2.99
N TYR A 393 -29.76 27.22 -1.95
CA TYR A 393 -30.16 27.33 -0.56
C TYR A 393 -30.90 28.64 -0.30
N ASN A 394 -32.17 28.52 0.07
CA ASN A 394 -33.01 29.68 0.34
C ASN A 394 -32.84 30.13 1.80
N ILE A 395 -32.05 31.19 1.96
CA ILE A 395 -31.75 31.84 3.25
C ILE A 395 -33.02 32.39 3.93
N LEU A 396 -34.13 32.58 3.19
CA LEU A 396 -35.40 33.12 3.70
C LEU A 396 -36.41 32.02 4.08
N THR A 397 -36.51 30.90 3.34
CA THR A 397 -37.60 29.92 3.51
C THR A 397 -37.22 28.59 4.18
N ASN A 398 -35.94 28.19 4.23
CA ASN A 398 -35.49 27.01 5.01
C ASN A 398 -35.44 27.30 6.54
N GLN A 399 -36.55 27.80 7.09
CA GLN A 399 -36.75 28.06 8.53
C GLN A 399 -37.29 26.79 9.20
N TYR A 400 -36.75 26.40 10.35
CA TYR A 400 -37.45 25.49 11.28
C TYR A 400 -37.99 26.28 12.49
N PRO A 401 -39.27 26.11 12.88
CA PRO A 401 -39.92 26.95 13.88
C PRO A 401 -39.87 26.39 15.32
N THR A 402 -39.60 27.32 16.26
CA THR A 402 -40.23 27.52 17.59
C THR A 402 -40.35 26.36 18.61
N ILE A 403 -39.31 26.23 19.45
CA ILE A 403 -39.32 26.14 20.95
C ILE A 403 -38.00 26.78 21.47
N SER A 404 -36.92 26.76 20.67
CA SER A 404 -35.64 27.42 20.92
C SER A 404 -35.71 28.94 21.14
N GLN A 405 -36.78 29.62 20.73
CA GLN A 405 -36.89 31.08 20.89
C GLN A 405 -36.83 31.53 22.35
N THR A 406 -37.25 30.69 23.31
CA THR A 406 -37.29 31.04 24.73
C THR A 406 -35.99 30.70 25.46
N ILE A 407 -35.27 29.66 25.04
CA ILE A 407 -34.01 29.21 25.68
C ILE A 407 -32.81 29.95 25.07
N ASN A 408 -32.79 30.19 23.75
CA ASN A 408 -31.71 30.93 23.11
C ASN A 408 -31.75 32.42 23.49
N ALA A 409 -32.94 33.01 23.68
CA ALA A 409 -33.04 34.39 24.16
C ALA A 409 -32.45 34.59 25.58
N ALA A 410 -32.53 33.57 26.45
CA ALA A 410 -31.91 33.62 27.78
C ALA A 410 -30.37 33.47 27.71
N ILE A 411 -29.88 32.68 26.75
CA ILE A 411 -28.43 32.54 26.48
C ILE A 411 -27.87 33.84 25.85
N ASP A 412 -28.61 34.47 24.93
CA ASP A 412 -28.21 35.73 24.29
C ASP A 412 -28.05 36.89 25.29
N VAL A 413 -28.85 36.91 26.35
CA VAL A 413 -28.79 37.91 27.43
C VAL A 413 -27.63 37.67 28.40
N LEU A 414 -27.33 36.40 28.69
CA LEU A 414 -26.26 36.02 29.63
C LEU A 414 -24.85 36.26 29.06
N PHE A 415 -24.69 36.12 27.74
CA PHE A 415 -23.39 36.13 27.07
C PHE A 415 -23.10 37.36 26.21
N GLY A 416 -23.91 38.43 26.32
CA GLY A 416 -23.59 39.73 25.71
C GLY A 416 -23.22 39.66 24.23
N SER A 417 -23.91 38.82 23.45
CA SER A 417 -23.53 38.56 22.07
C SER A 417 -24.21 39.56 21.14
N ASN A 418 -23.47 40.60 20.73
CA ASN A 418 -23.76 41.34 19.52
C ASN A 418 -23.47 40.49 18.27
N ASN A 419 -24.24 39.42 18.08
CA ASN A 419 -24.38 38.74 16.80
C ASN A 419 -25.82 38.97 16.32
N ASN A 420 -26.12 40.23 16.01
CA ASN A 420 -27.38 40.76 15.48
C ASN A 420 -28.69 40.35 16.23
N PRO A 421 -29.18 41.19 17.17
CA PRO A 421 -30.47 41.01 17.83
C PRO A 421 -31.65 41.52 16.98
N SER A 422 -31.68 41.19 15.67
CA SER A 422 -32.81 41.56 14.80
C SER A 422 -33.08 40.63 13.62
N SER A 423 -33.03 39.32 13.81
CA SER A 423 -34.00 38.32 13.30
C SER A 423 -33.50 36.93 13.73
N GLU A 424 -34.34 35.96 14.03
CA GLU A 424 -34.57 34.73 13.24
C GLU A 424 -33.37 34.01 12.54
N TYR A 425 -32.10 34.33 12.80
CA TYR A 425 -30.99 34.11 11.84
C TYR A 425 -30.17 32.80 11.98
N ARG A 426 -29.95 32.19 10.80
CA ARG A 426 -29.24 30.94 10.49
C ARG A 426 -27.71 31.14 10.43
N ASN A 427 -26.93 30.18 10.91
CA ASN A 427 -25.46 30.22 10.91
C ASN A 427 -24.84 29.26 9.88
N SER A 428 -23.52 29.34 9.67
CA SER A 428 -22.79 28.48 8.73
C SER A 428 -22.89 26.99 9.08
N ASN A 429 -23.01 26.67 10.37
CA ASN A 429 -23.11 25.29 10.84
C ASN A 429 -24.42 24.65 10.35
N THR A 430 -25.58 25.30 10.57
CA THR A 430 -26.88 24.84 10.07
C THR A 430 -26.98 24.87 8.54
N TYR A 431 -26.28 25.81 7.88
CA TYR A 431 -26.23 25.86 6.41
C TYR A 431 -25.54 24.63 5.84
N ILE A 432 -24.34 24.29 6.33
CA ILE A 432 -23.59 23.13 5.86
C ILE A 432 -24.35 21.84 6.14
N ASP A 433 -24.91 21.71 7.34
CA ASP A 433 -25.72 20.58 7.76
C ASP A 433 -26.86 20.30 6.77
N ASN A 434 -27.70 21.31 6.53
CA ASN A 434 -28.82 21.21 5.61
C ASN A 434 -28.39 20.91 4.18
N VAL A 435 -27.30 21.53 3.70
CA VAL A 435 -26.81 21.29 2.33
C VAL A 435 -26.37 19.84 2.17
N ILE A 436 -25.68 19.27 3.15
CA ILE A 436 -25.22 17.88 3.09
C ILE A 436 -26.41 16.91 3.19
N GLU A 437 -27.30 17.11 4.16
CA GLU A 437 -28.45 16.22 4.37
C GLU A 437 -29.46 16.25 3.22
N GLN A 438 -29.76 17.44 2.67
CA GLN A 438 -30.64 17.58 1.50
C GLN A 438 -30.03 16.97 0.23
N SER A 439 -28.71 16.79 0.22
CA SER A 439 -27.99 16.07 -0.85
C SER A 439 -28.01 14.56 -0.65
N GLY A 440 -28.62 14.06 0.42
CA GLY A 440 -28.66 12.65 0.80
C GLY A 440 -27.43 12.17 1.58
N GLY A 441 -26.47 13.06 1.85
CA GLY A 441 -25.26 12.76 2.62
C GLY A 441 -25.52 12.69 4.12
N GLN A 442 -24.53 12.20 4.87
CA GLN A 442 -24.56 12.15 6.33
C GLN A 442 -23.37 12.91 6.92
N ILE A 443 -23.65 13.80 7.87
CA ILE A 443 -22.66 14.63 8.56
C ILE A 443 -22.76 14.39 10.06
N LYS A 444 -21.62 14.39 10.77
CA LYS A 444 -21.54 14.20 12.22
C LYS A 444 -21.28 15.53 12.89
N ASP A 445 -21.64 15.64 14.17
CA ASP A 445 -21.34 16.82 14.97
C ASP A 445 -19.83 17.12 15.04
N PHE A 446 -19.48 18.36 14.70
CA PHE A 446 -18.16 18.95 14.90
C PHE A 446 -18.06 19.54 16.31
N GLU A 447 -16.86 19.49 16.90
CA GLU A 447 -16.60 20.12 18.19
C GLU A 447 -16.84 21.64 18.10
N ASN A 448 -17.44 22.25 19.12
CA ASN A 448 -17.69 23.70 19.19
C ASN A 448 -18.52 24.32 18.03
N ALA A 449 -19.14 23.49 17.17
CA ALA A 449 -20.07 23.90 16.11
C ALA A 449 -21.51 24.02 16.65
N ILE A 450 -21.78 25.10 17.38
CA ILE A 450 -23.10 25.32 18.02
C ILE A 450 -24.19 25.41 16.94
N LEU A 451 -25.34 24.76 17.20
CA LEU A 451 -26.53 24.67 16.33
C LEU A 451 -26.40 23.77 15.07
N GLN A 452 -25.35 22.96 14.97
CA GLN A 452 -25.35 21.79 14.09
C GLN A 452 -26.43 20.79 14.56
N ASN A 453 -27.13 20.12 13.64
CA ASN A 453 -28.22 19.19 13.93
C ASN A 453 -29.41 19.77 14.72
N SER A 454 -29.63 21.08 14.64
CA SER A 454 -30.74 21.76 15.33
C SER A 454 -32.13 21.40 14.80
N GLY A 455 -32.21 20.55 13.76
CA GLY A 455 -33.43 19.90 13.28
C GLY A 455 -33.88 18.66 14.07
N GLU A 456 -33.03 18.07 14.91
CA GLU A 456 -33.41 16.96 15.79
C GLU A 456 -33.94 17.45 17.15
N THR A 457 -35.02 16.83 17.64
CA THR A 457 -35.86 17.21 18.79
C THR A 457 -35.20 18.07 19.88
N SER A 458 -35.74 19.28 20.03
CA SER A 458 -35.25 20.45 20.77
C SER A 458 -34.93 20.30 22.26
N GLU A 459 -35.32 19.21 22.93
CA GLU A 459 -35.17 19.07 24.39
C GLU A 459 -33.85 18.38 24.81
N LYS A 460 -33.31 17.51 23.95
CA LYS A 460 -32.06 16.79 24.20
C LYS A 460 -30.84 17.68 23.99
N ASN A 461 -30.87 18.49 22.93
CA ASN A 461 -29.78 19.39 22.54
C ASN A 461 -29.57 20.54 23.53
N ALA A 462 -30.63 21.09 24.14
CA ALA A 462 -30.50 22.12 25.17
C ALA A 462 -29.80 21.60 26.44
N LYS A 463 -30.16 20.38 26.87
CA LYS A 463 -29.55 19.72 28.04
C LYS A 463 -28.11 19.28 27.77
N GLU A 464 -27.79 18.81 26.56
CA GLU A 464 -26.42 18.46 26.18
C GLU A 464 -25.52 19.69 25.98
N THR A 465 -26.04 20.78 25.43
CA THR A 465 -25.30 22.05 25.27
C THR A 465 -24.97 22.67 26.63
N ALA A 466 -25.91 22.69 27.57
CA ALA A 466 -25.65 23.15 28.95
C ALA A 466 -24.59 22.29 29.66
N LYS A 467 -24.59 20.97 29.40
CA LYS A 467 -23.60 20.03 29.93
C LYS A 467 -22.21 20.23 29.31
N LYS A 468 -22.13 20.52 28.00
CA LYS A 468 -20.88 20.84 27.28
C LYS A 468 -20.29 22.20 27.70
N LEU A 469 -21.14 23.16 28.09
CA LEU A 469 -20.75 24.51 28.54
C LEU A 469 -20.57 24.64 30.08
N ASN A 470 -20.75 23.56 30.83
CA ASN A 470 -20.53 23.49 32.28
C ASN A 470 -21.43 24.43 33.13
N ILE A 471 -22.68 24.67 32.69
CA ILE A 471 -23.66 25.52 33.39
C ILE A 471 -24.59 24.64 34.24
N SER A 472 -24.85 25.02 35.50
CA SER A 472 -25.70 24.24 36.41
C SER A 472 -27.21 24.38 36.09
N ASN A 473 -27.97 23.30 36.26
CA ASN A 473 -29.43 23.29 35.99
C ASN A 473 -30.19 24.32 36.85
N GLU A 474 -29.74 24.57 38.07
CA GLU A 474 -30.36 25.51 39.01
C GLU A 474 -30.22 26.97 38.56
N GLN A 475 -29.09 27.32 37.91
CA GLN A 475 -28.90 28.63 37.30
C GLN A 475 -29.80 28.81 36.07
N LEU A 476 -29.96 27.76 35.26
CA LEU A 476 -30.80 27.79 34.07
C LEU A 476 -32.28 28.03 34.40
N GLU A 477 -32.80 27.35 35.43
CA GLU A 477 -34.20 27.50 35.86
C GLU A 477 -34.52 28.86 36.48
N LYS A 478 -33.54 29.47 37.15
CA LYS A 478 -33.68 30.80 37.77
C LYS A 478 -33.80 31.90 36.72
N GLU A 479 -32.98 31.84 35.67
CA GLU A 479 -32.95 32.77 34.54
C GLU A 479 -34.24 32.70 33.70
N ILE A 480 -34.71 31.48 33.40
CA ILE A 480 -35.96 31.25 32.65
C ILE A 480 -37.16 31.87 33.37
N LYS A 481 -37.26 31.72 34.70
CA LYS A 481 -38.32 32.32 35.51
C LYS A 481 -38.28 33.84 35.53
N GLN A 482 -37.08 34.42 35.54
CA GLN A 482 -36.90 35.88 35.55
C GLN A 482 -37.33 36.51 34.22
N TYR A 483 -37.03 35.85 33.10
CA TYR A 483 -37.43 36.29 31.76
C TYR A 483 -38.94 36.16 31.50
N GLN A 484 -39.56 35.07 31.99
CA GLN A 484 -41.02 34.89 31.92
C GLN A 484 -41.77 35.92 32.76
N GLY A 485 -41.19 36.40 33.87
CA GLY A 485 -41.73 37.50 34.66
C GLY A 485 -41.71 38.84 33.93
N LEU A 486 -40.60 39.17 33.24
CA LEU A 486 -40.44 40.41 32.47
C LEU A 486 -41.39 40.52 31.26
N MET A 487 -41.72 39.39 30.61
CA MET A 487 -42.70 39.36 29.51
C MET A 487 -44.16 39.51 29.97
N GLY A 488 -44.43 39.30 31.26
CA GLY A 488 -45.75 39.53 31.86
C GLY A 488 -46.08 41.01 32.11
N GLU A 489 -45.05 41.86 32.25
CA GLU A 489 -45.21 43.30 32.47
C GLU A 489 -45.22 44.12 31.16
N LEU A 490 -44.95 43.49 30.02
CA LEU A 490 -44.89 44.10 28.68
C LEU A 490 -46.09 43.74 27.77
N LYS A 491 -47.21 43.26 28.34
CA LYS A 491 -48.47 43.04 27.62
C LYS A 491 -49.50 44.13 27.85
#